data_AF-A0A968MAH1-F1
#
_entry.id   AF-A0A968MAH1-F1
#
_cell.length_a   1.000
_cell.length_b   1.000
_cell.length_c   1.000
_cell.angle_alpha   90.00
_cell.angle_beta   90.00
_cell.angle_gamma   90.00
#
_symmetry.space_group_name_H-M   'P 1'
#
loop_
_entity.id
_entity.type
_entity.pdbx_description
1 polymer ?
#
loop_
_entity_poly.entity_id
_entity_poly.type
_entity_poly.pdbx_seq_one_letter_code
_entity_poly.pdbx_strand_id
1 'polypeptide(L)'
;MTLPPELKRQFREELEQYEAEVKMPLISSMEELAKEEGIQIGKQEGVQEGIQRVAINMLRQGMSIDEVASLTQLSMDQVEQLLTQIEAQ
;
A
#
# COMPACT_ATOMS: atom_id res chain seq x y z
N MET A 1 45.08 8.98 30.72
CA MET A 1 43.89 9.80 31.05
C MET A 1 42.65 8.94 30.85
N THR A 2 42.21 8.22 31.87
CA THR A 2 40.96 7.46 31.84
C THR A 2 39.84 8.34 32.37
N LEU A 3 38.72 8.40 31.65
CA LEU A 3 37.56 9.17 32.06
C LEU A 3 37.11 8.69 33.46
N PRO A 4 36.92 9.59 34.44
CA PRO A 4 36.42 9.22 35.75
C PRO A 4 35.13 8.40 35.64
N PRO A 5 34.92 7.38 36.48
CA PRO A 5 33.77 6.47 36.39
C PRO A 5 32.42 7.20 36.33
N GLU A 6 32.29 8.29 37.08
CA GLU A 6 31.09 9.12 37.13
C GLU A 6 30.80 9.80 35.78
N LEU A 7 31.82 10.37 35.17
CA LEU A 7 31.72 11.09 33.90
C LEU A 7 31.51 10.11 32.74
N LYS A 8 32.03 8.88 32.85
CA LYS A 8 31.74 7.79 31.91
C LYS A 8 30.29 7.31 32.00
N ARG A 9 29.68 7.35 33.17
CA ARG A 9 28.25 7.02 33.35
C ARG A 9 27.37 8.10 32.73
N GLN A 10 27.63 9.37 33.05
CA GLN A 10 26.91 10.51 32.48
C GLN A 10 26.97 10.54 30.95
N PHE A 11 28.16 10.31 30.38
CA PHE A 11 28.34 10.27 28.93
C PHE A 11 27.55 9.15 28.25
N ARG A 12 27.39 7.99 28.90
CA ARG A 12 26.56 6.90 28.36
C ARG A 12 25.07 7.23 28.41
N GLU A 13 24.62 7.80 29.51
CA GLU A 13 23.22 8.23 29.68
C GLU A 13 22.84 9.30 28.63
N GLU A 14 23.73 10.25 28.35
CA GLU A 14 23.55 11.28 27.32
C GLU A 14 23.51 10.69 25.91
N LEU A 15 24.38 9.72 25.60
CA LEU A 15 24.35 9.00 24.33
C LEU A 15 23.05 8.20 24.15
N GLU A 16 22.59 7.51 25.19
CA GLU A 16 21.32 6.75 25.16
C GLU A 16 20.12 7.68 24.93
N GLN A 17 20.11 8.86 25.56
CA GLN A 17 19.08 9.87 25.35
C GLN A 17 19.09 10.41 23.93
N TYR A 18 20.27 10.78 23.40
CA TYR A 18 20.40 11.27 22.04
C TYR A 18 20.00 10.21 21.01
N GLU A 19 20.41 8.96 21.18
CA GLU A 19 20.00 7.86 20.30
C GLU A 19 18.49 7.64 20.34
N ALA A 20 17.87 7.71 21.53
CA ALA A 20 16.41 7.62 21.67
C ALA A 20 15.69 8.81 21.00
N GLU A 21 16.19 10.03 21.18
CA GLU A 21 15.66 11.26 20.59
C GLU A 21 15.81 11.31 19.07
N VAL A 22 16.85 10.70 18.49
CA VAL A 22 17.02 10.61 17.02
C VAL A 22 16.21 9.46 16.44
N LYS A 23 16.12 8.33 17.15
CA LYS A 23 15.37 7.15 16.70
C LYS A 23 13.86 7.38 16.72
N MET A 24 13.33 8.16 17.66
CA MET A 24 11.89 8.45 17.74
C MET A 24 11.36 9.23 16.50
N PRO A 25 11.96 10.35 16.05
CA PRO A 25 11.62 11.01 14.79
C PRO A 25 11.73 10.09 13.59
N LEU A 26 12.77 9.26 13.51
CA LEU A 26 12.95 8.32 12.39
C LEU A 26 11.83 7.27 12.35
N ILE A 27 11.45 6.72 13.50
CA ILE A 27 10.30 5.80 13.63
C ILE A 27 9.02 6.53 13.19
N SER A 28 8.78 7.75 13.69
CA SER A 28 7.61 8.56 13.32
C SER A 28 7.55 8.86 11.82
N SER A 29 8.67 9.22 11.20
CA SER A 29 8.74 9.47 9.75
C SER A 29 8.50 8.18 8.95
N MET A 30 9.00 7.03 9.42
CA MET A 30 8.75 5.75 8.77
C MET A 30 7.29 5.30 8.92
N GLU A 31 6.65 5.57 10.07
CA GLU A 31 5.23 5.32 10.29
C GLU A 31 4.34 6.19 9.40
N GLU A 32 4.70 7.47 9.22
CA GLU A 32 4.02 8.37 8.28
C GLU A 32 4.13 7.88 6.84
N LEU A 33 5.35 7.54 6.40
CA LEU A 33 5.57 6.99 5.05
C LEU A 33 4.79 5.69 4.84
N ALA A 34 4.84 4.74 5.78
CA ALA A 34 4.10 3.48 5.68
C ALA A 34 2.59 3.71 5.61
N LYS A 35 2.08 4.70 6.36
CA LYS A 35 0.66 5.08 6.31
C LYS A 35 0.29 5.68 4.96
N GLU A 36 1.12 6.57 4.42
CA GLU A 36 0.90 7.16 3.10
C GLU A 36 0.91 6.09 2.00
N GLU A 37 1.91 5.20 2.02
CA GLU A 37 2.00 4.06 1.10
C GLU A 37 0.76 3.17 1.21
N GLY A 38 0.34 2.81 2.42
CA GLY A 38 -0.86 2.01 2.65
C GLY A 38 -2.14 2.66 2.11
N ILE A 39 -2.27 3.99 2.25
CA ILE A 39 -3.41 4.74 1.67
C ILE A 39 -3.35 4.73 0.14
N GLN A 40 -2.16 4.90 -0.46
CA GLN A 40 -2.01 4.87 -1.91
C GLN A 40 -2.32 3.49 -2.49
N ILE A 41 -1.77 2.43 -1.88
CA ILE A 41 -2.03 1.04 -2.27
C ILE A 41 -3.53 0.75 -2.16
N GLY A 42 -4.15 1.02 -1.01
CA GLY A 42 -5.58 0.75 -0.82
C GLY A 42 -6.47 1.54 -1.78
N LYS A 43 -6.10 2.78 -2.14
CA LYS A 43 -6.82 3.55 -3.16
C LYS A 43 -6.68 2.92 -4.55
N GLN A 44 -5.48 2.46 -4.92
CA GLN A 44 -5.26 1.81 -6.22
C GLN A 44 -6.01 0.48 -6.31
N GLU A 45 -5.91 -0.37 -5.29
CA GLU A 45 -6.64 -1.64 -5.21
C GLU A 45 -8.15 -1.42 -5.25
N GLY A 46 -8.67 -0.49 -4.45
CA GLY A 46 -10.12 -0.20 -4.43
C GLY A 46 -10.67 0.30 -5.76
N VAL A 47 -9.89 1.09 -6.50
CA VAL A 47 -10.26 1.52 -7.87
C VAL A 47 -10.27 0.32 -8.82
N GLN A 48 -9.25 -0.53 -8.79
CA GLN A 48 -9.17 -1.72 -9.65
C GLN A 48 -10.31 -2.70 -9.36
N GLU A 49 -10.56 -3.03 -8.10
CA GLU A 49 -11.68 -3.88 -7.69
C GLU A 49 -13.04 -3.30 -8.11
N GLY A 50 -13.20 -1.98 -7.96
CA GLY A 50 -14.41 -1.28 -8.40
C GLY A 50 -14.66 -1.43 -9.91
N ILE A 51 -13.62 -1.20 -10.72
CA ILE A 51 -13.68 -1.35 -12.18
C ILE A 51 -14.01 -2.80 -12.56
N GLN A 52 -13.34 -3.79 -11.96
CA GLN A 52 -13.60 -5.20 -12.23
C GLN A 52 -15.04 -5.60 -11.88
N ARG A 53 -15.56 -5.16 -10.72
CA ARG A 53 -16.95 -5.44 -10.32
C ARG A 53 -17.95 -4.85 -11.31
N VAL A 54 -17.71 -3.65 -11.82
CA VAL A 54 -18.54 -3.03 -12.85
C VAL A 54 -18.48 -3.82 -14.16
N ALA A 55 -17.28 -4.21 -14.60
CA ALA A 55 -17.08 -5.03 -15.79
C ALA A 55 -17.83 -6.37 -15.71
N ILE A 56 -17.71 -7.07 -14.56
CA ILE A 56 -18.44 -8.33 -14.29
C ILE A 56 -19.96 -8.11 -14.39
N ASN A 57 -20.48 -7.03 -13.81
CA ASN A 57 -21.91 -6.73 -13.86
C ASN A 57 -22.38 -6.42 -15.29
N MET A 58 -21.55 -5.77 -16.11
CA MET A 58 -21.85 -5.50 -17.52
C MET A 58 -21.88 -6.80 -18.34
N LEU A 59 -20.89 -7.67 -18.16
CA LEU A 59 -20.84 -8.98 -18.83
C LEU A 59 -22.07 -9.84 -18.47
N ARG A 60 -22.45 -9.85 -17.18
CA ARG A 60 -23.67 -10.56 -16.71
C ARG A 60 -24.97 -10.00 -17.30
N GLN A 61 -24.98 -8.74 -17.72
CA GLN A 61 -26.12 -8.12 -18.41
C GLN A 61 -26.12 -8.41 -19.93
N GLY A 62 -25.17 -9.20 -20.43
CA GLY A 62 -25.08 -9.59 -21.83
C GLY A 62 -24.36 -8.57 -22.73
N MET A 63 -23.64 -7.61 -22.14
CA MET A 63 -22.79 -6.68 -22.89
C MET A 63 -21.60 -7.42 -23.50
N SER A 64 -21.17 -7.01 -24.69
CA SER A 64 -20.03 -7.63 -25.37
C SER A 64 -18.69 -7.27 -24.72
N ILE A 65 -17.67 -8.12 -24.93
CA ILE A 65 -16.31 -7.91 -24.42
C ILE A 65 -15.73 -6.57 -24.92
N ASP A 66 -15.99 -6.21 -26.18
CA ASP A 66 -15.51 -4.95 -26.79
C ASP A 66 -16.11 -3.72 -26.10
N GLU A 67 -17.43 -3.71 -25.86
CA GLU A 67 -18.12 -2.63 -25.17
C GLU A 67 -17.65 -2.49 -23.72
N VAL A 68 -17.47 -3.60 -23.01
CA VAL A 68 -16.97 -3.60 -21.63
C VAL A 68 -15.54 -3.06 -21.57
N ALA A 69 -14.65 -3.53 -22.46
CA ALA A 69 -13.27 -3.04 -22.55
C ALA A 69 -13.23 -1.52 -22.82
N SER A 70 -14.07 -1.04 -23.75
CA SER A 70 -14.16 0.39 -24.07
C SER A 70 -14.67 1.24 -22.90
N LEU A 71 -15.66 0.77 -22.13
CA LEU A 71 -16.27 1.54 -21.05
C LEU A 71 -15.47 1.52 -19.75
N THR A 72 -14.78 0.41 -19.49
CA THR A 72 -14.01 0.19 -18.24
C THR A 72 -12.53 0.47 -18.39
N GLN A 73 -12.07 0.76 -19.62
CA GLN A 73 -10.66 0.92 -20.00
C GLN A 73 -9.79 -0.30 -19.68
N LEU A 74 -10.42 -1.47 -19.52
CA LEU A 74 -9.73 -2.75 -19.41
C LEU A 74 -9.30 -3.23 -20.81
N SER A 75 -8.21 -3.99 -20.87
CA SER A 75 -7.86 -4.73 -22.08
C SER A 75 -8.83 -5.87 -22.34
N MET A 76 -8.97 -6.28 -23.60
CA MET A 76 -9.80 -7.42 -23.98
C MET A 76 -9.41 -8.69 -23.20
N ASP A 77 -8.10 -8.97 -23.08
CA ASP A 77 -7.57 -10.10 -22.29
C ASP A 77 -8.03 -10.07 -20.83
N GLN A 78 -8.07 -8.89 -20.19
CA GLN A 78 -8.55 -8.75 -18.81
C GLN A 78 -10.05 -9.03 -18.71
N VAL A 79 -10.84 -8.56 -19.68
CA VAL A 79 -12.29 -8.81 -19.71
C VAL A 79 -12.59 -10.29 -19.97
N GLU A 80 -11.82 -10.95 -20.85
CA GLU A 80 -11.90 -12.41 -21.09
C GLU A 80 -11.56 -13.23 -19.84
N GLN A 81 -10.52 -12.83 -19.10
CA GLN A 81 -10.18 -13.46 -17.82
C GLN A 81 -11.31 -13.32 -16.81
N LEU A 82 -11.93 -12.13 -16.71
CA LEU A 82 -13.08 -11.91 -15.83
C LEU A 82 -14.27 -12.78 -16.24
N LEU A 83 -14.53 -12.93 -17.54
CA LEU A 83 -15.60 -13.80 -18.04
C LEU A 83 -15.35 -15.26 -17.63
N THR A 84 -14.12 -15.75 -17.82
CA THR A 84 -13.73 -17.11 -17.42
C THR A 84 -13.89 -17.33 -15.91
N GLN A 85 -13.57 -16.33 -15.09
CA GLN A 85 -13.77 -16.38 -13.63
C GLN A 85 -15.25 -16.45 -13.24
N ILE A 86 -16.14 -15.76 -13.97
CA ILE A 86 -17.58 -15.83 -13.75
C ILE A 86 -18.12 -17.22 -14.11
N GLU A 87 -17.67 -17.79 -15.23
CA GLU A 87 -18.13 -19.10 -15.72
C GLU A 87 -17.58 -20.28 -14.89
N ALA A 88 -16.46 -20.08 -14.19
CA ALA A 88 -15.85 -21.07 -13.31
C ALA A 88 -16.47 -21.13 -11.89
N GLN A 89 -17.43 -20.24 -11.57
CA GLN A 89 -18.19 -20.22 -10.31
C GLN A 89 -19.60 -20.81 -10.48
#